data_AF-A0A8H4J9W7-F1
#
_entry.id   AF-A0A8H4J9W7-F1
#
_cell.length_a   1.000
_cell.length_b   1.000
_cell.length_c   1.000
_cell.angle_alpha   90.00
_cell.angle_beta   90.00
_cell.angle_gamma   90.00
#
_symmetry.space_group_name_H-M   'P 1'
#
loop_
_entity.id
_entity.type
_entity.pdbx_description
1 polymer ?
#
loop_
_entity_poly.entity_id
_entity_poly.type
_entity_poly.pdbx_seq_one_letter_code
_entity_poly.pdbx_strand_id
1 'polypeptide(L)'
;MSLLNQSSIAGNISQQEASTSSAGKRLQKRWNNVNPDSMKTALWPDSTITYCFESDATREKLIDAFDEAKQKWADAGLPPSFGYKEVKGSACRGANPKNMLMIKYNDKGRLSTTPALPEIDANDPKDEGPVMNLSDAEDIGMLNIAANYAHELGHAWGLLHEHQNPAFWSGSPMANTYTGEVWSPDAFNCQNLKDYEDAVESVRKSIKVAEKDKEFEIYKLCINRNSAGDWGFSAAEYLPYTDIKARVPDKDTMGISVDDVEWASIMLYPSGPKQKEENMAAIALLARSLSAILAFLLILQVLAPLVAADPIPEAAPEPAPKKPKGSSGSNNNTTDDESVAAFGAIPDTVMVGMSFLAFLASRFW
;
A
#
# COMPACT_ATOMS: atom_id res chain seq x y z
N MET A 1 -0.72 -52.70 18.38
CA MET A 1 -1.67 -51.74 19.00
C MET A 1 -0.95 -51.01 20.12
N SER A 2 -1.20 -49.71 20.26
CA SER A 2 -0.69 -48.78 21.28
C SER A 2 0.61 -48.01 20.95
N LEU A 3 0.39 -46.84 20.34
CA LEU A 3 0.84 -45.49 20.72
C LEU A 3 2.13 -45.34 21.55
N LEU A 4 3.12 -44.69 20.94
CA LEU A 4 4.19 -43.89 21.58
C LEU A 4 4.14 -42.51 20.89
N ASN A 5 3.67 -41.46 21.56
CA ASN A 5 4.40 -40.57 22.48
C ASN A 5 5.40 -39.65 21.74
N GLN A 6 4.95 -38.45 21.38
CA GLN A 6 5.80 -37.28 21.15
C GLN A 6 5.31 -36.15 22.05
N SER A 7 6.22 -35.63 22.85
CA SER A 7 6.04 -34.46 23.72
C SER A 7 6.99 -33.35 23.26
N SER A 8 6.49 -32.11 23.27
CA SER A 8 7.22 -30.84 23.44
C SER A 8 8.15 -30.43 22.27
N ILE A 9 8.13 -29.22 21.72
CA ILE A 9 8.35 -27.92 22.38
C ILE A 9 7.66 -26.83 21.52
N ALA A 10 6.66 -26.15 22.06
CA ALA A 10 6.17 -24.88 21.55
C ALA A 10 6.73 -23.78 22.45
N GLY A 11 7.69 -23.01 21.94
CA GLY A 11 8.30 -21.88 22.64
C GLY A 11 7.38 -20.67 22.63
N ASN A 12 6.89 -20.29 23.81
CA ASN A 12 6.29 -18.99 24.07
C ASN A 12 7.34 -17.89 23.89
N ILE A 13 7.22 -17.10 22.83
CA ILE A 13 7.95 -15.84 22.69
C ILE A 13 7.11 -14.74 23.34
N SER A 14 7.63 -14.27 24.48
CA SER A 14 7.14 -13.13 25.25
C SER A 14 7.08 -11.88 24.38
N GLN A 15 5.91 -11.26 24.35
CA GLN A 15 5.72 -9.88 23.94
C GLN A 15 6.60 -8.97 24.81
N GLN A 16 7.39 -8.11 24.18
CA GLN A 16 8.00 -6.97 24.85
C GLN A 16 7.24 -5.73 24.38
N GLU A 17 6.78 -4.97 25.35
CA GLU A 17 5.78 -3.92 25.28
C GLU A 17 6.18 -2.79 24.31
N ALA A 18 5.37 -2.58 23.27
CA ALA A 18 5.33 -1.31 22.56
C ALA A 18 4.60 -0.29 23.46
N SER A 19 5.42 0.53 24.11
CA SER A 19 5.07 1.65 24.98
C SER A 19 3.80 2.43 24.57
N THR A 20 2.89 2.49 25.52
CA THR A 20 1.75 3.39 25.62
C THR A 20 2.22 4.85 25.72
N SER A 21 2.06 5.62 24.65
CA SER A 21 1.90 7.07 24.75
C SER A 21 0.54 7.46 24.21
N SER A 22 -0.21 8.24 25.00
CA SER A 22 -1.60 8.64 24.78
C SER A 22 -1.76 9.74 23.71
N ALA A 23 -0.99 9.68 22.63
CA ALA A 23 -1.06 10.61 21.51
C ALA A 23 -1.66 9.89 20.29
N GLY A 24 -3.00 9.83 20.24
CA GLY A 24 -3.78 9.27 19.14
C GLY A 24 -3.56 7.76 18.94
N LYS A 25 -4.60 6.95 19.13
CA LYS A 25 -4.60 5.58 18.59
C LYS A 25 -4.55 5.69 17.06
N ARG A 26 -3.35 5.87 16.50
CA ARG A 26 -3.11 5.66 15.08
C ARG A 26 -3.49 4.21 14.85
N LEU A 27 -4.56 3.97 14.11
CA LEU A 27 -5.03 2.62 13.81
C LEU A 27 -3.82 1.80 13.36
N GLN A 28 -3.69 0.57 13.84
CA GLN A 28 -2.64 -0.31 13.35
C GLN A 28 -2.78 -0.35 11.83
N LYS A 29 -1.80 0.16 11.10
CA LYS A 29 -1.83 0.25 9.63
C LYS A 29 -2.14 -1.13 9.06
N ARG A 30 -3.15 -1.20 8.19
CA ARG A 30 -3.67 -2.47 7.67
C ARG A 30 -3.51 -2.46 6.17
N TRP A 31 -2.59 -3.30 5.74
CA TRP A 31 -2.24 -3.43 4.34
C TRP A 31 -3.10 -4.50 3.73
N ASN A 32 -3.39 -4.34 2.45
CA ASN A 32 -4.14 -5.34 1.72
C ASN A 32 -3.33 -6.65 1.67
N ASN A 33 -3.89 -7.76 2.18
CA ASN A 33 -3.20 -9.04 2.18
C ASN A 33 -4.16 -10.17 1.83
N VAL A 34 -3.58 -11.29 1.43
CA VAL A 34 -4.34 -12.52 1.18
C VAL A 34 -5.03 -12.97 2.47
N ASN A 35 -6.23 -13.51 2.33
CA ASN A 35 -6.99 -14.10 3.40
C ASN A 35 -6.63 -15.59 3.52
N PRO A 36 -5.81 -15.99 4.51
CA PRO A 36 -5.44 -17.39 4.69
C PRO A 36 -6.65 -18.27 5.04
N ASP A 37 -7.73 -17.68 5.59
CA ASP A 37 -8.94 -18.42 5.96
C ASP A 37 -9.81 -18.77 4.76
N SER A 38 -9.55 -18.19 3.58
CA SER A 38 -10.35 -18.40 2.37
C SER A 38 -10.14 -19.77 1.68
N MET A 39 -9.53 -20.73 2.40
CA MET A 39 -9.20 -22.11 2.01
C MET A 39 -8.27 -22.30 0.79
N LYS A 40 -8.05 -21.28 -0.05
CA LYS A 40 -7.34 -21.41 -1.34
C LYS A 40 -5.96 -20.75 -1.39
N THR A 41 -5.53 -20.16 -0.29
CA THR A 41 -4.23 -19.49 -0.20
C THR A 41 -3.69 -19.68 1.20
N ALA A 42 -2.44 -20.09 1.32
CA ALA A 42 -1.74 -20.25 2.59
C ALA A 42 -0.56 -19.29 2.67
N LEU A 43 -0.10 -19.04 3.90
CA LEU A 43 1.12 -18.30 4.13
C LEU A 43 2.31 -19.25 4.14
N TRP A 44 3.50 -18.69 3.95
CA TRP A 44 4.73 -19.45 4.03
C TRP A 44 4.91 -20.08 5.42
N PRO A 45 5.15 -21.40 5.49
CA PRO A 45 5.43 -22.06 6.77
C PRO A 45 6.68 -21.46 7.40
N ASP A 46 6.70 -21.40 8.73
CA ASP A 46 7.81 -20.87 9.52
C ASP A 46 8.25 -19.46 9.12
N SER A 47 7.34 -18.67 8.53
CA SER A 47 7.62 -17.33 8.00
C SER A 47 8.83 -17.33 7.05
N THR A 48 9.04 -18.39 6.28
CA THR A 48 10.21 -18.53 5.40
C THR A 48 9.80 -18.80 3.96
N ILE A 49 10.12 -17.87 3.05
CA ILE A 49 9.99 -18.11 1.61
C ILE A 49 11.11 -19.06 1.20
N THR A 50 10.74 -20.31 0.93
CA THR A 50 11.62 -21.25 0.23
C THR A 50 11.53 -20.93 -1.25
N TYR A 51 12.64 -20.69 -1.93
CA TYR A 51 12.64 -20.27 -3.32
C TYR A 51 13.73 -20.97 -4.13
N CYS A 52 13.56 -20.96 -5.43
CA CYS A 52 14.59 -21.37 -6.36
C CYS A 52 14.55 -20.52 -7.63
N PHE A 53 15.70 -20.29 -8.24
CA PHE A 53 15.79 -19.77 -9.61
C PHE A 53 15.67 -20.90 -10.64
N GLU A 54 14.92 -20.64 -11.71
CA GLU A 54 14.68 -21.59 -12.80
C GLU A 54 15.97 -22.21 -13.39
N SER A 55 17.05 -21.44 -13.41
CA SER A 55 18.37 -21.89 -13.86
C SER A 55 19.49 -21.15 -13.13
N ASP A 56 20.72 -21.68 -13.22
CA ASP A 56 21.90 -21.00 -12.69
C ASP A 56 22.16 -19.66 -13.41
N ALA A 57 21.83 -19.55 -14.69
CA ALA A 57 21.92 -18.30 -15.45
C ALA A 57 20.89 -17.26 -14.96
N THR A 58 19.66 -17.70 -14.68
CA THR A 58 18.62 -16.87 -14.04
C THR A 58 19.10 -16.38 -12.68
N ARG A 59 19.69 -17.27 -11.88
CA ARG A 59 20.27 -16.92 -10.57
C ARG A 59 21.36 -15.86 -10.71
N GLU A 60 22.37 -16.12 -11.53
CA GLU A 60 23.51 -15.21 -11.74
C GLU A 60 23.03 -13.81 -12.16
N LYS A 61 21.99 -13.76 -13.00
CA LYS A 61 21.42 -12.51 -13.48
C LYS A 61 20.66 -11.72 -12.42
N LEU A 62 19.93 -12.40 -11.53
CA LEU A 62 18.95 -11.75 -10.65
C LEU A 62 19.40 -11.63 -9.19
N ILE A 63 20.36 -12.44 -8.74
CA ILE A 63 20.64 -12.62 -7.31
C ILE A 63 21.04 -11.33 -6.60
N ASP A 64 21.86 -10.48 -7.23
CA ASP A 64 22.36 -9.26 -6.57
C ASP A 64 21.21 -8.28 -6.27
N ALA A 65 20.35 -7.99 -7.26
CA ALA A 65 19.18 -7.15 -7.07
C ALA A 65 18.12 -7.80 -6.16
N PHE A 66 18.03 -9.14 -6.17
CA PHE A 66 17.15 -9.90 -5.27
C PHE A 66 17.63 -9.83 -3.82
N ASP A 67 18.93 -9.89 -3.58
CA ASP A 67 19.54 -9.71 -2.26
C ASP A 67 19.34 -8.28 -1.76
N GLU A 68 19.50 -7.28 -2.62
CA GLU A 68 19.17 -5.89 -2.28
C GLU A 68 17.68 -5.74 -1.93
N ALA A 69 16.78 -6.35 -2.69
CA ALA A 69 15.34 -6.32 -2.39
C ALA A 69 15.00 -6.92 -1.01
N LYS A 70 15.63 -8.04 -0.64
CA LYS A 70 15.50 -8.63 0.70
C LYS A 70 16.02 -7.67 1.78
N GLN A 71 17.16 -7.02 1.52
CA GLN A 71 17.73 -6.04 2.44
C GLN A 71 16.79 -4.85 2.65
N LYS A 72 16.14 -4.34 1.61
CA LYS A 72 15.17 -3.25 1.77
C LYS A 72 14.01 -3.61 2.71
N TRP A 73 13.50 -4.85 2.65
CA TRP A 73 12.50 -5.32 3.63
C TRP A 73 13.07 -5.37 5.05
N ALA A 74 14.30 -5.85 5.22
CA ALA A 74 14.97 -5.85 6.53
C ALA A 74 15.17 -4.42 7.07
N ASP A 75 15.63 -3.48 6.23
CA ASP A 75 15.85 -2.07 6.57
C ASP A 75 14.54 -1.35 6.94
N ALA A 76 13.47 -1.71 6.24
CA ALA A 76 12.14 -1.26 6.59
C ALA A 76 11.68 -1.79 7.96
N GLY A 77 12.35 -2.82 8.49
CA GLY A 77 12.17 -3.36 9.84
C GLY A 77 11.71 -4.83 9.90
N LEU A 78 11.76 -5.60 8.80
CA LEU A 78 11.28 -7.00 8.77
C LEU A 78 11.83 -7.82 9.93
N PRO A 79 11.00 -8.52 10.71
CA PRO A 79 11.50 -9.25 11.85
C PRO A 79 12.49 -10.30 11.38
N PRO A 80 13.58 -10.54 12.11
CA PRO A 80 14.55 -11.57 11.77
C PRO A 80 13.97 -12.99 11.67
N SER A 81 12.76 -13.23 12.18
CA SER A 81 12.03 -14.50 12.04
C SER A 81 11.51 -14.73 10.62
N PHE A 82 11.38 -13.67 9.80
CA PHE A 82 11.02 -13.81 8.40
C PHE A 82 12.28 -14.06 7.58
N GLY A 83 12.29 -15.18 6.88
CA GLY A 83 13.48 -15.70 6.22
C GLY A 83 13.29 -15.97 4.74
N TYR A 84 14.42 -16.15 4.07
CA TYR A 84 14.48 -16.61 2.68
C TYR A 84 15.43 -17.79 2.61
N LYS A 85 14.99 -18.89 1.98
CA LYS A 85 15.78 -20.12 1.84
C LYS A 85 15.90 -20.52 0.37
N GLU A 86 17.07 -20.28 -0.19
CA GLU A 86 17.39 -20.70 -1.56
C GLU A 86 17.59 -22.23 -1.60
N VAL A 87 16.92 -22.90 -2.54
CA VAL A 87 17.12 -24.30 -2.90
C VAL A 87 17.84 -24.37 -4.24
N LYS A 88 18.82 -25.27 -4.37
CA LYS A 88 19.68 -25.40 -5.57
C LYS A 88 19.59 -26.79 -6.19
N GLY A 89 20.00 -26.89 -7.46
CA GLY A 89 20.24 -28.17 -8.14
C GLY A 89 18.96 -28.98 -8.42
N SER A 90 19.02 -30.29 -8.22
CA SER A 90 17.90 -31.21 -8.51
C SER A 90 16.69 -31.00 -7.58
N ALA A 91 16.89 -30.47 -6.38
CA ALA A 91 15.81 -30.16 -5.44
C ALA A 91 14.90 -29.04 -5.96
N CYS A 92 15.45 -28.11 -6.75
CA CYS A 92 14.71 -27.05 -7.43
C CYS A 92 13.81 -27.57 -8.57
N ARG A 93 14.32 -28.56 -9.31
CA ARG A 93 13.65 -29.13 -10.49
C ARG A 93 12.82 -30.38 -10.14
N GLY A 94 12.64 -30.64 -8.85
CA GLY A 94 12.01 -31.84 -8.31
C GLY A 94 10.49 -31.73 -8.14
N ALA A 95 9.88 -32.81 -7.65
CA ALA A 95 8.43 -33.03 -7.59
C ALA A 95 7.66 -32.22 -6.53
N ASN A 96 8.25 -31.19 -5.91
CA ASN A 96 7.57 -30.42 -4.86
C ASN A 96 7.55 -28.90 -5.13
N PRO A 97 6.97 -28.46 -6.25
CA PRO A 97 6.75 -27.03 -6.51
C PRO A 97 5.85 -26.37 -5.46
N LYS A 98 5.15 -27.17 -4.63
CA LYS A 98 4.04 -26.68 -3.82
C LYS A 98 4.38 -25.67 -2.75
N ASN A 99 5.57 -25.80 -2.17
CA ASN A 99 6.02 -24.98 -1.06
C ASN A 99 7.30 -24.22 -1.44
N MET A 100 7.47 -23.90 -2.72
CA MET A 100 8.68 -23.26 -3.22
C MET A 100 8.34 -22.25 -4.31
N LEU A 101 8.80 -21.02 -4.12
CA LEU A 101 8.67 -19.94 -5.10
C LEU A 101 9.64 -20.17 -6.25
N MET A 102 9.11 -20.40 -7.45
CA MET A 102 9.93 -20.49 -8.66
C MET A 102 10.17 -19.08 -9.23
N ILE A 103 11.43 -18.64 -9.21
CA ILE A 103 11.87 -17.34 -9.74
C ILE A 103 12.37 -17.52 -11.16
N LYS A 104 11.74 -16.81 -12.10
CA LYS A 104 12.04 -16.84 -13.53
C LYS A 104 12.51 -15.46 -13.99
N TYR A 105 13.38 -15.45 -14.99
CA TYR A 105 13.76 -14.21 -15.66
C TYR A 105 12.82 -13.93 -16.84
N ASN A 106 12.42 -12.67 -16.96
CA ASN A 106 11.53 -12.16 -17.99
C ASN A 106 12.21 -11.02 -18.75
N ASP A 107 12.62 -11.32 -19.98
CA ASP A 107 13.30 -10.38 -20.88
C ASP A 107 12.36 -9.38 -21.56
N LYS A 108 11.04 -9.48 -21.34
CA LYS A 108 10.02 -8.61 -21.94
C LYS A 108 9.64 -7.42 -21.07
N GLY A 109 10.40 -7.14 -20.01
CA GLY A 109 10.10 -6.03 -19.11
C GLY A 109 8.78 -6.24 -18.36
N ARG A 110 8.46 -7.47 -17.94
CA ARG A 110 7.25 -7.75 -17.16
C ARG A 110 7.60 -8.37 -15.82
N LEU A 111 6.92 -7.87 -14.80
CA LEU A 111 7.00 -8.33 -13.42
C LEU A 111 5.66 -8.98 -13.07
N SER A 112 5.70 -10.10 -12.36
CA SER A 112 4.52 -10.69 -11.75
C SER A 112 4.89 -11.72 -10.71
N THR A 113 4.10 -11.80 -9.64
CA THR A 113 4.30 -12.78 -8.58
C THR A 113 2.98 -13.34 -8.10
N THR A 114 2.91 -14.64 -7.92
CA THR A 114 1.79 -15.28 -7.23
C THR A 114 1.73 -14.82 -5.77
N PRO A 115 0.60 -14.25 -5.30
CA PRO A 115 0.50 -13.85 -3.91
C PRO A 115 0.51 -15.05 -2.95
N ALA A 116 1.47 -15.08 -2.01
CA ALA A 116 1.64 -16.16 -1.03
C ALA A 116 1.74 -17.59 -1.66
N LEU A 117 1.23 -18.60 -0.96
CA LEU A 117 1.15 -19.98 -1.46
C LEU A 117 -0.25 -20.25 -2.02
N PRO A 118 -0.41 -20.43 -3.35
CA PRO A 118 -1.70 -20.81 -3.91
C PRO A 118 -2.06 -22.25 -3.51
N GLU A 119 -3.36 -22.58 -3.52
CA GLU A 119 -3.80 -23.97 -3.59
C GLU A 119 -3.33 -24.58 -4.90
N ILE A 120 -2.71 -25.76 -4.83
CA ILE A 120 -2.13 -26.43 -5.99
C ILE A 120 -2.88 -27.72 -6.30
N ASP A 121 -3.43 -27.80 -7.50
CA ASP A 121 -4.06 -29.01 -8.00
C ASP A 121 -2.98 -30.03 -8.35
N ALA A 122 -2.85 -31.08 -7.53
CA ALA A 122 -1.91 -32.16 -7.78
C ALA A 122 -2.15 -32.89 -9.11
N ASN A 123 -3.34 -32.75 -9.69
CA ASN A 123 -3.74 -33.42 -10.92
C ASN A 123 -3.55 -32.55 -12.16
N ASP A 124 -3.28 -31.24 -12.01
CA ASP A 124 -2.96 -30.39 -13.15
C ASP A 124 -1.43 -30.34 -13.35
N PRO A 125 -0.89 -31.00 -14.39
CA PRO A 125 0.54 -30.96 -14.67
C PRO A 125 1.04 -29.56 -15.08
N LYS A 126 0.14 -28.61 -15.31
CA LYS A 126 0.47 -27.20 -15.59
C LYS A 126 0.54 -26.35 -14.34
N ASP A 127 0.17 -26.89 -13.19
CA ASP A 127 0.26 -26.16 -11.94
C ASP A 127 1.71 -26.16 -11.44
N GLU A 128 2.40 -25.07 -11.75
CA GLU A 128 3.81 -24.85 -11.41
C GLU A 128 3.99 -24.34 -9.97
N GLY A 129 2.90 -24.17 -9.21
CA GLY A 129 2.91 -23.56 -7.89
C GLY A 129 3.14 -22.04 -7.91
N PRO A 130 3.67 -21.45 -6.82
CA PRO A 130 3.94 -20.02 -6.78
C PRO A 130 5.12 -19.67 -7.69
N VAL A 131 4.90 -18.70 -8.58
CA VAL A 131 5.90 -18.22 -9.55
C VAL A 131 6.13 -16.72 -9.34
N MET A 132 7.38 -16.29 -9.54
CA MET A 132 7.80 -14.90 -9.58
C MET A 132 8.59 -14.67 -10.87
N ASN A 133 8.09 -13.80 -11.74
CA ASN A 133 8.75 -13.38 -12.98
C ASN A 133 9.40 -12.02 -12.72
N LEU A 134 10.72 -11.96 -12.88
CA LEU A 134 11.51 -10.76 -12.63
C LEU A 134 12.19 -10.28 -13.91
N SER A 135 12.34 -8.97 -14.05
CA SER A 135 13.03 -8.34 -15.17
C SER A 135 14.09 -7.35 -14.67
N ASP A 136 15.17 -7.16 -15.42
CA ASP A 136 16.23 -6.18 -15.13
C ASP A 136 16.00 -4.85 -15.86
N ALA A 137 14.83 -4.67 -16.49
CA ALA A 137 14.45 -3.40 -17.11
C ALA A 137 14.26 -2.31 -16.03
N GLU A 138 14.91 -1.16 -16.24
CA GLU A 138 14.86 -0.01 -15.33
C GLU A 138 13.71 0.96 -15.64
N ASP A 139 13.03 0.79 -16.78
CA ASP A 139 11.96 1.66 -17.27
C ASP A 139 10.54 1.13 -16.97
N ILE A 140 10.44 0.13 -16.09
CA ILE A 140 9.18 -0.50 -15.68
C ILE A 140 8.94 -0.39 -14.18
N GLY A 141 7.66 -0.51 -13.78
CA GLY A 141 7.25 -0.51 -12.38
C GLY A 141 7.78 0.71 -11.62
N MET A 142 8.49 0.46 -10.52
CA MET A 142 9.12 1.42 -9.61
C MET A 142 10.33 2.17 -10.20
N LEU A 143 10.68 1.91 -11.46
CA LEU A 143 11.83 2.50 -12.16
C LEU A 143 13.18 2.23 -11.45
N ASN A 144 13.25 1.12 -10.72
CA ASN A 144 14.42 0.65 -10.01
C ASN A 144 14.31 -0.87 -9.83
N ILE A 145 15.33 -1.61 -10.26
CA ILE A 145 15.29 -3.09 -10.30
C ILE A 145 15.07 -3.68 -8.91
N ALA A 146 15.83 -3.24 -7.90
CA ALA A 146 15.72 -3.77 -6.55
C ALA A 146 14.38 -3.39 -5.87
N ALA A 147 13.85 -2.19 -6.14
CA ALA A 147 12.52 -1.80 -5.67
C ALA A 147 11.41 -2.61 -6.36
N ASN A 148 11.53 -2.86 -7.66
CA ASN A 148 10.64 -3.79 -8.37
C ASN A 148 10.66 -5.17 -7.73
N TYR A 149 11.85 -5.72 -7.43
CA TYR A 149 11.94 -7.04 -6.80
C TYR A 149 11.41 -7.04 -5.38
N ALA A 150 11.56 -5.93 -4.65
CA ALA A 150 10.98 -5.79 -3.32
C ALA A 150 9.44 -5.74 -3.36
N HIS A 151 8.84 -5.07 -4.36
CA HIS A 151 7.41 -5.12 -4.63
C HIS A 151 6.93 -6.55 -4.88
N GLU A 152 7.60 -7.26 -5.78
CA GLU A 152 7.30 -8.65 -6.11
C GLU A 152 7.48 -9.57 -4.88
N LEU A 153 8.50 -9.36 -4.06
CA LEU A 153 8.66 -10.05 -2.76
C LEU A 153 7.50 -9.75 -1.79
N GLY A 154 6.94 -8.54 -1.82
CA GLY A 154 5.73 -8.21 -1.07
C GLY A 154 4.56 -9.09 -1.45
N HIS A 155 4.33 -9.30 -2.74
CA HIS A 155 3.35 -10.28 -3.23
C HIS A 155 3.68 -11.69 -2.77
N ALA A 156 4.95 -12.12 -2.87
CA ALA A 156 5.33 -13.44 -2.37
C ALA A 156 4.99 -13.61 -0.89
N TRP A 157 5.14 -12.57 -0.04
CA TRP A 157 4.72 -12.62 1.36
C TRP A 157 3.19 -12.65 1.58
N GLY A 158 2.41 -12.43 0.53
CA GLY A 158 0.95 -12.39 0.56
C GLY A 158 0.37 -10.98 0.65
N LEU A 159 1.16 -9.95 0.38
CA LEU A 159 0.62 -8.60 0.24
C LEU A 159 -0.03 -8.45 -1.14
N LEU A 160 -1.15 -7.73 -1.17
CA LEU A 160 -1.83 -7.30 -2.38
C LEU A 160 -1.56 -5.80 -2.58
N HIS A 161 -1.94 -5.24 -3.73
CA HIS A 161 -1.76 -3.81 -3.89
C HIS A 161 -2.66 -3.03 -2.93
N GLU A 162 -2.12 -1.94 -2.40
CA GLU A 162 -2.82 -1.11 -1.42
C GLU A 162 -4.07 -0.46 -2.04
N HIS A 163 -3.96 0.00 -3.29
CA HIS A 163 -5.09 0.56 -4.05
C HIS A 163 -6.16 -0.47 -4.40
N GLN A 164 -5.94 -1.77 -4.17
CA GLN A 164 -6.95 -2.80 -4.38
C GLN A 164 -7.72 -3.15 -3.09
N ASN A 165 -7.46 -2.47 -1.97
CA ASN A 165 -8.16 -2.72 -0.73
C ASN A 165 -9.61 -2.19 -0.82
N PRO A 166 -10.64 -3.05 -0.72
CA PRO A 166 -12.04 -2.63 -0.83
C PRO A 166 -12.43 -1.57 0.20
N ALA A 167 -11.76 -1.54 1.36
CA ALA A 167 -12.00 -0.58 2.43
C ALA A 167 -11.85 0.88 1.99
N PHE A 168 -11.04 1.14 0.98
CA PHE A 168 -10.72 2.48 0.48
C PHE A 168 -11.59 2.90 -0.71
N TRP A 169 -12.37 1.97 -1.28
CA TRP A 169 -13.23 2.25 -2.43
C TRP A 169 -14.64 2.61 -1.99
N SER A 170 -15.25 3.54 -2.73
CA SER A 170 -16.64 3.95 -2.62
C SER A 170 -17.45 3.48 -3.84
N GLY A 171 -18.77 3.36 -3.66
CA GLY A 171 -19.71 3.46 -4.78
C GLY A 171 -19.75 2.33 -5.80
N SER A 172 -19.10 1.18 -5.59
CA SER A 172 -19.28 0.06 -6.51
C SER A 172 -20.55 -0.74 -6.18
N PRO A 173 -21.53 -0.82 -7.09
CA PRO A 173 -22.81 -1.51 -6.87
C PRO A 173 -22.67 -3.03 -6.70
N MET A 174 -21.46 -3.57 -6.84
CA MET A 174 -21.18 -5.00 -6.84
C MET A 174 -20.58 -5.54 -5.53
N ALA A 175 -20.22 -4.69 -4.57
CA ALA A 175 -19.87 -5.16 -3.24
C ALA A 175 -20.47 -4.29 -2.14
N ASN A 176 -21.22 -4.91 -1.24
CA ASN A 176 -21.80 -4.27 -0.05
C ASN A 176 -20.72 -3.88 0.99
N THR A 177 -19.44 -4.03 0.65
CA THR A 177 -18.27 -3.86 1.53
C THR A 177 -17.44 -2.62 1.19
N TYR A 178 -17.85 -1.82 0.19
CA TYR A 178 -17.21 -0.56 -0.17
C TYR A 178 -17.71 0.56 0.73
N THR A 179 -16.94 0.87 1.77
CA THR A 179 -17.26 1.92 2.74
C THR A 179 -16.22 3.05 2.74
N GLY A 180 -15.27 3.03 1.82
CA GLY A 180 -14.20 4.02 1.74
C GLY A 180 -14.61 5.28 0.98
N GLU A 181 -13.73 6.29 1.02
CA GLU A 181 -13.91 7.55 0.28
C GLU A 181 -12.69 7.91 -0.58
N VAL A 182 -11.63 7.09 -0.56
CA VAL A 182 -10.34 7.41 -1.21
C VAL A 182 -10.44 7.26 -2.72
N TRP A 183 -10.94 6.12 -3.18
CA TRP A 183 -11.14 5.82 -4.58
C TRP A 183 -12.61 5.64 -4.88
N SER A 184 -13.00 5.99 -6.09
CA SER A 184 -14.33 5.77 -6.62
C SER A 184 -14.22 5.54 -8.12
N PRO A 185 -15.25 5.00 -8.77
CA PRO A 185 -15.30 4.94 -10.23
C PRO A 185 -15.09 6.30 -10.91
N ASP A 186 -15.43 7.39 -10.22
CA ASP A 186 -15.26 8.76 -10.74
C ASP A 186 -13.87 9.33 -10.45
N ALA A 187 -13.22 8.93 -9.34
CA ALA A 187 -11.87 9.37 -8.99
C ALA A 187 -10.78 8.55 -9.70
N PHE A 188 -11.07 7.27 -9.97
CA PHE A 188 -10.26 6.41 -10.81
C PHE A 188 -10.65 6.63 -12.27
N ASN A 189 -9.90 7.49 -12.97
CA ASN A 189 -10.07 7.79 -14.40
C ASN A 189 -9.72 6.58 -15.30
N CYS A 190 -10.47 5.49 -15.15
CA CYS A 190 -10.31 4.22 -15.83
C CYS A 190 -10.23 4.36 -17.36
N GLN A 191 -10.96 5.33 -17.91
CA GLN A 191 -11.00 5.63 -19.34
C GLN A 191 -9.67 6.17 -19.87
N ASN A 192 -8.80 6.67 -19.00
CA ASN A 192 -7.46 7.15 -19.38
C ASN A 192 -6.44 6.01 -19.51
N LEU A 193 -6.80 4.77 -19.18
CA LEU A 193 -5.93 3.62 -19.41
C LEU A 193 -5.79 3.37 -20.91
N LYS A 194 -4.55 3.06 -21.33
CA LYS A 194 -4.16 2.99 -22.75
C LYS A 194 -4.99 2.00 -23.59
N ASP A 195 -5.56 0.98 -22.95
CA ASP A 195 -6.29 -0.13 -23.55
C ASP A 195 -7.80 -0.07 -23.27
N TYR A 196 -8.31 1.07 -22.77
CA TYR A 196 -9.73 1.24 -22.50
C TYR A 196 -10.59 1.10 -23.76
N GLU A 197 -10.26 1.81 -24.83
CA GLU A 197 -11.04 1.78 -26.08
C GLU A 197 -11.06 0.39 -26.72
N ASP A 198 -9.94 -0.35 -26.65
CA ASP A 198 -9.85 -1.73 -27.14
C ASP A 198 -10.74 -2.68 -26.34
N ALA A 199 -10.79 -2.51 -25.00
CA ALA A 199 -11.65 -3.28 -24.13
C ALA A 199 -13.14 -2.98 -24.39
N VAL A 200 -13.51 -1.70 -24.52
CA VAL A 200 -14.87 -1.27 -24.87
C VAL A 200 -15.31 -1.86 -26.20
N GLU A 201 -14.46 -1.78 -27.21
CA GLU A 201 -14.76 -2.32 -28.54
C GLU A 201 -14.90 -3.85 -28.54
N SER A 202 -14.11 -4.53 -27.70
CA SER A 202 -14.23 -5.98 -27.48
C SER A 202 -15.58 -6.37 -26.90
N VAL A 203 -16.09 -5.60 -25.93
CA VAL A 203 -17.46 -5.78 -25.40
C VAL A 203 -18.50 -5.50 -26.48
N ARG A 204 -18.38 -4.38 -27.21
CA ARG A 204 -19.34 -3.99 -28.26
C ARG A 204 -19.42 -4.99 -29.40
N LYS A 205 -18.32 -5.62 -29.77
CA LYS A 205 -18.26 -6.65 -30.82
C LYS A 205 -18.65 -8.04 -30.33
N SER A 206 -18.70 -8.25 -29.02
CA SER A 206 -18.98 -9.57 -28.46
C SER A 206 -20.38 -10.05 -28.79
N ILE A 207 -20.47 -11.26 -29.33
CA ILE A 207 -21.72 -11.99 -29.49
C ILE A 207 -22.17 -12.69 -28.20
N LYS A 208 -21.31 -12.72 -27.16
CA LYS A 208 -21.60 -13.34 -25.86
C LYS A 208 -22.44 -12.43 -24.95
N VAL A 209 -22.52 -11.15 -25.28
CA VAL A 209 -23.24 -10.13 -24.52
C VAL A 209 -24.44 -9.68 -25.35
N ALA A 210 -25.64 -9.69 -24.77
CA ALA A 210 -26.83 -9.22 -25.46
C ALA A 210 -26.73 -7.69 -25.70
N GLU A 211 -27.26 -7.21 -26.82
CA GLU A 211 -27.13 -5.79 -27.23
C GLU A 211 -27.54 -4.80 -26.12
N LYS A 212 -28.66 -5.09 -25.45
CA LYS A 212 -29.19 -4.26 -24.35
C LYS A 212 -28.29 -4.20 -23.11
N ASP A 213 -27.36 -5.15 -22.95
CA ASP A 213 -26.51 -5.29 -21.77
C ASP A 213 -25.08 -4.77 -22.02
N LYS A 214 -24.73 -4.42 -23.27
CA LYS A 214 -23.37 -3.98 -23.66
C LYS A 214 -22.91 -2.75 -22.89
N GLU A 215 -23.77 -1.74 -22.76
CA GLU A 215 -23.41 -0.52 -22.02
C GLU A 215 -23.19 -0.80 -20.53
N PHE A 216 -23.92 -1.76 -19.96
CA PHE A 216 -23.70 -2.18 -18.57
C PHE A 216 -22.39 -2.99 -18.42
N GLU A 217 -22.07 -3.87 -19.38
CA GLU A 217 -20.77 -4.56 -19.41
C GLU A 217 -19.59 -3.58 -19.57
N ILE A 218 -19.73 -2.56 -20.42
CA ILE A 218 -18.75 -1.48 -20.58
C ILE A 218 -18.56 -0.73 -19.25
N TYR A 219 -19.64 -0.40 -18.56
CA TYR A 219 -19.57 0.24 -17.25
C TYR A 219 -18.82 -0.64 -16.24
N LYS A 220 -19.06 -1.97 -16.25
CA LYS A 220 -18.38 -2.91 -15.34
C LYS A 220 -16.87 -2.99 -15.54
N LEU A 221 -16.34 -2.67 -16.72
CA LEU A 221 -14.90 -2.61 -16.98
C LEU A 221 -14.15 -1.70 -15.99
N CYS A 222 -14.83 -0.68 -15.45
CA CYS A 222 -14.22 0.31 -14.55
C CYS A 222 -14.61 0.17 -13.08
N ILE A 223 -15.42 -0.85 -12.73
CA ILE A 223 -15.92 -1.02 -11.35
C ILE A 223 -15.85 -2.46 -10.84
N ASN A 224 -15.55 -3.42 -11.73
CA ASN A 224 -15.49 -4.83 -11.42
C ASN A 224 -14.23 -5.47 -11.98
N ARG A 225 -13.33 -5.89 -11.08
CA ARG A 225 -12.04 -6.49 -11.40
C ARG A 225 -12.16 -7.72 -12.30
N ASN A 226 -13.10 -8.62 -11.99
CA ASN A 226 -13.28 -9.86 -12.76
C ASN A 226 -13.74 -9.56 -14.19
N SER A 227 -14.70 -8.64 -14.34
CA SER A 227 -15.16 -8.19 -15.65
C SER A 227 -14.03 -7.56 -16.46
N ALA A 228 -13.25 -6.66 -15.87
CA ALA A 228 -12.07 -6.10 -16.54
C ALA A 228 -11.09 -7.21 -16.97
N GLY A 229 -10.83 -8.19 -16.09
CA GLY A 229 -9.94 -9.33 -16.38
C GLY A 229 -10.46 -10.23 -17.50
N ASP A 230 -11.76 -10.54 -17.52
CA ASP A 230 -12.40 -11.36 -18.56
C ASP A 230 -12.28 -10.73 -19.95
N TRP A 231 -12.21 -9.41 -20.02
CA TRP A 231 -12.02 -8.63 -21.23
C TRP A 231 -10.56 -8.26 -21.52
N GLY A 232 -9.62 -8.74 -20.70
CA GLY A 232 -8.19 -8.46 -20.86
C GLY A 232 -7.82 -6.99 -20.65
N PHE A 233 -8.65 -6.24 -19.94
CA PHE A 233 -8.47 -4.80 -19.71
C PHE A 233 -7.59 -4.53 -18.49
N SER A 234 -6.60 -3.65 -18.64
CA SER A 234 -5.63 -3.35 -17.58
C SER A 234 -6.21 -2.75 -16.31
N ALA A 235 -7.45 -2.24 -16.33
CA ALA A 235 -8.14 -1.82 -15.09
C ALA A 235 -8.25 -2.94 -14.06
N ALA A 236 -8.21 -4.22 -14.46
CA ALA A 236 -8.20 -5.35 -13.54
C ALA A 236 -7.03 -5.31 -12.53
N GLU A 237 -5.95 -4.63 -12.85
CA GLU A 237 -4.80 -4.46 -11.95
C GLU A 237 -5.01 -3.31 -10.94
N TYR A 238 -5.97 -2.42 -11.18
CA TYR A 238 -6.28 -1.29 -10.31
C TYR A 238 -7.52 -1.52 -9.45
N LEU A 239 -8.47 -2.27 -9.97
CA LEU A 239 -9.75 -2.47 -9.32
C LEU A 239 -9.62 -3.35 -8.07
N PRO A 240 -10.44 -3.08 -7.04
CA PRO A 240 -10.34 -3.77 -5.77
C PRO A 240 -10.68 -5.26 -5.86
N TYR A 241 -10.12 -6.05 -4.95
CA TYR A 241 -10.47 -7.46 -4.80
C TYR A 241 -11.84 -7.58 -4.13
N THR A 242 -12.86 -7.94 -4.89
CA THR A 242 -14.22 -8.14 -4.37
C THR A 242 -14.46 -9.51 -3.74
N ASP A 243 -13.52 -10.44 -3.86
CA ASP A 243 -13.68 -11.81 -3.39
C ASP A 243 -13.06 -12.05 -2.00
N ILE A 244 -13.39 -13.19 -1.42
CA ILE A 244 -12.91 -13.67 -0.11
C ILE A 244 -11.38 -13.77 0.01
N LYS A 245 -10.64 -13.55 -1.08
CA LYS A 245 -9.19 -13.73 -1.15
C LYS A 245 -8.43 -12.60 -0.50
N ALA A 246 -9.01 -11.41 -0.39
CA ALA A 246 -8.42 -10.33 0.38
C ALA A 246 -9.00 -10.36 1.80
N ARG A 247 -8.14 -10.21 2.82
CA ARG A 247 -8.63 -10.02 4.17
C ARG A 247 -9.15 -8.60 4.27
N VAL A 248 -10.46 -8.44 4.23
CA VAL A 248 -11.08 -7.15 4.54
C VAL A 248 -10.94 -6.94 6.05
N PRO A 249 -10.21 -5.91 6.51
CA PRO A 249 -10.11 -5.67 7.94
C PRO A 249 -11.48 -5.32 8.52
N ASP A 250 -11.69 -5.55 9.82
CA ASP A 250 -12.96 -5.18 10.47
C ASP A 250 -13.27 -3.69 10.26
N LYS A 251 -14.51 -3.38 9.84
CA LYS A 251 -15.00 -2.04 9.50
C LYS A 251 -14.69 -0.98 10.57
N ASP A 252 -14.70 -1.37 11.85
CA ASP A 252 -14.49 -0.46 12.99
C ASP A 252 -13.01 -0.10 13.19
N THR A 253 -12.16 -0.63 12.33
CA THR A 253 -10.71 -0.51 12.36
C THR A 253 -10.11 -0.30 10.98
N MET A 254 -10.95 -0.17 9.96
CA MET A 254 -10.53 0.29 8.65
C MET A 254 -10.31 1.78 8.79
N GLY A 255 -9.06 2.17 8.64
CA GLY A 255 -8.83 3.48 8.10
C GLY A 255 -9.54 3.54 6.74
N ILE A 256 -10.59 4.35 6.63
CA ILE A 256 -11.43 4.50 5.43
C ILE A 256 -11.12 5.81 4.69
N SER A 257 -10.24 6.61 5.28
CA SER A 257 -9.90 7.94 4.81
C SER A 257 -8.61 7.94 3.99
N VAL A 258 -8.40 9.04 3.26
CA VAL A 258 -7.18 9.29 2.48
C VAL A 258 -5.91 9.26 3.34
N ASP A 259 -6.01 9.60 4.62
CA ASP A 259 -4.89 9.67 5.57
C ASP A 259 -4.45 8.28 6.05
N ASP A 260 -5.30 7.27 5.85
CA ASP A 260 -5.04 5.89 6.23
C ASP A 260 -4.32 5.10 5.13
N VAL A 261 -4.35 5.59 3.90
CA VAL A 261 -3.61 5.02 2.78
C VAL A 261 -2.13 5.28 2.98
N GLU A 262 -1.33 4.23 2.88
CA GLU A 262 0.11 4.40 2.85
C GLU A 262 0.58 4.82 1.45
N TRP A 263 0.59 6.12 1.19
CA TRP A 263 1.03 6.67 -0.09
C TRP A 263 2.51 6.39 -0.42
N ALA A 264 3.35 6.10 0.59
CA ALA A 264 4.74 5.69 0.39
C ALA A 264 4.93 4.17 0.24
N SER A 265 3.83 3.41 0.20
CA SER A 265 3.82 1.96 0.09
C SER A 265 4.54 1.51 -1.18
N ILE A 266 5.49 0.60 -1.04
CA ILE A 266 6.04 -0.10 -2.21
C ILE A 266 4.99 -0.94 -2.93
N MET A 267 3.88 -1.28 -2.27
CA MET A 267 2.74 -2.02 -2.84
C MET A 267 1.69 -1.12 -3.51
N LEU A 268 1.93 0.18 -3.63
CA LEU A 268 1.16 1.03 -4.55
C LEU A 268 1.84 1.04 -5.91
N TYR A 269 1.05 1.04 -6.98
CA TYR A 269 1.63 1.36 -8.27
C TYR A 269 2.23 2.77 -8.23
N PRO A 270 3.43 2.95 -8.77
CA PRO A 270 3.97 4.29 -8.90
C PRO A 270 3.00 5.05 -9.82
N SER A 271 2.57 6.22 -9.35
CA SER A 271 2.00 7.20 -10.26
C SER A 271 3.04 7.41 -11.37
N GLY A 272 2.66 7.10 -12.62
CA GLY A 272 3.62 6.97 -13.72
C GLY A 272 4.54 8.19 -13.85
N PRO A 273 5.66 8.09 -14.59
CA PRO A 273 6.69 9.12 -14.64
C PRO A 273 6.16 10.53 -14.90
N LYS A 274 5.06 10.67 -15.67
CA LYS A 274 4.38 11.96 -15.87
C LYS A 274 3.89 12.62 -14.59
N GLN A 275 3.33 11.87 -13.65
CA GLN A 275 2.83 12.43 -12.40
C GLN A 275 3.98 12.77 -11.46
N LYS A 276 5.08 12.01 -11.51
CA LYS A 276 6.33 12.36 -10.81
C LYS A 276 6.98 13.62 -11.42
N GLU A 277 7.00 13.75 -12.74
CA GLU A 277 7.47 14.96 -13.43
C GLU A 277 6.58 16.17 -13.17
N GLU A 278 5.26 16.01 -13.18
CA GLU A 278 4.29 17.06 -12.85
C GLU A 278 4.41 17.49 -11.38
N ASN A 279 4.55 16.53 -10.45
CA ASN A 279 4.75 16.83 -9.03
C ASN A 279 6.11 17.51 -8.79
N MET A 280 7.18 17.03 -9.44
CA MET A 280 8.50 17.67 -9.36
C MET A 280 8.51 19.06 -9.99
N ALA A 281 7.77 19.26 -11.09
CA ALA A 281 7.60 20.56 -11.72
C ALA A 281 6.80 21.51 -10.82
N ALA A 282 5.74 21.03 -10.17
CA ALA A 282 4.95 21.80 -9.21
C ALA A 282 5.79 22.19 -7.97
N ILE A 283 6.57 21.26 -7.42
CA ILE A 283 7.49 21.52 -6.31
C ILE A 283 8.56 22.53 -6.73
N ALA A 284 9.14 22.39 -7.92
CA ALA A 284 10.12 23.36 -8.44
C ALA A 284 9.51 24.76 -8.65
N LEU A 285 8.25 24.84 -9.09
CA LEU A 285 7.52 26.10 -9.23
C LEU A 285 7.24 26.76 -7.87
N LEU A 286 6.84 25.97 -6.87
CA LEU A 286 6.64 26.45 -5.50
C LEU A 286 7.95 26.94 -4.88
N ALA A 287 9.05 26.20 -5.04
CA ALA A 287 10.37 26.58 -4.54
C ALA A 287 10.87 27.90 -5.17
N ARG A 288 10.65 28.09 -6.48
CA ARG A 288 10.96 29.36 -7.17
C ARG A 288 10.11 30.51 -6.65
N SER A 289 8.82 30.27 -6.42
CA SER A 289 7.89 31.28 -5.89
C SER A 289 8.25 31.70 -4.47
N LEU A 290 8.56 30.75 -3.59
CA LEU A 290 9.06 30.99 -2.24
C LEU A 290 10.37 31.80 -2.25
N SER A 291 11.30 31.46 -3.13
CA SER A 291 12.57 32.19 -3.29
C SER A 291 12.34 33.65 -3.72
N ALA A 292 11.40 33.88 -4.65
CA ALA A 292 11.04 35.23 -5.10
C ALA A 292 10.37 36.05 -3.99
N ILE A 293 9.47 35.44 -3.20
CA ILE A 293 8.83 36.09 -2.05
C ILE A 293 9.89 36.46 -1.01
N LEU A 294 10.82 35.54 -0.70
CA LEU A 294 11.89 35.80 0.26
C LEU A 294 12.78 36.97 -0.20
N ALA A 295 13.14 37.01 -1.49
CA ALA A 295 13.91 38.11 -2.07
C ALA A 295 13.16 39.45 -2.00
N PHE A 296 11.86 39.44 -2.27
CA PHE A 296 11.03 40.64 -2.18
C PHE A 296 10.92 41.16 -0.74
N LEU A 297 10.76 40.27 0.24
CA LEU A 297 10.74 40.64 1.66
C LEU A 297 12.09 41.24 2.11
N LEU A 298 13.21 40.70 1.63
CA LEU A 298 14.53 41.27 1.90
C LEU A 298 14.69 42.68 1.29
N ILE A 299 14.20 42.88 0.07
CA ILE A 299 14.19 44.21 -0.57
C ILE A 299 13.34 45.19 0.24
N LEU A 300 12.15 44.78 0.71
CA LEU A 300 11.30 45.61 1.56
C LEU A 300 11.98 45.99 2.87
N GLN A 301 12.70 45.07 3.51
CA GLN A 301 13.45 45.36 4.74
C GLN A 301 14.57 46.38 4.52
N VAL A 302 15.19 46.40 3.33
CA VAL A 302 16.23 47.37 2.97
C VAL A 302 15.65 48.72 2.54
N LEU A 303 14.50 48.73 1.86
CA LEU A 303 13.88 49.94 1.33
C LEU A 303 13.00 50.69 2.34
N ALA A 304 12.36 49.98 3.28
CA ALA A 304 11.50 50.62 4.28
C ALA A 304 12.19 51.75 5.08
N PRO A 305 13.46 51.61 5.53
CA PRO A 305 14.16 52.69 6.22
C PRO A 305 14.51 53.88 5.31
N LEU A 306 14.67 53.65 4.00
CA LEU A 306 15.03 54.69 3.03
C LEU A 306 13.84 55.60 2.70
N VAL A 307 12.62 55.07 2.73
CA VAL A 307 11.39 55.83 2.48
C VAL A 307 10.89 56.52 3.75
N ALA A 308 11.22 56.01 4.93
CA ALA A 308 10.87 56.64 6.21
C ALA A 308 11.78 57.81 6.61
N ALA A 309 12.69 58.26 5.74
CA ALA A 309 13.60 59.38 5.98
C ALA A 309 13.00 60.76 5.67
N ASP A 310 11.66 60.88 5.61
CA ASP A 310 11.03 62.20 5.66
C ASP A 310 11.23 62.79 7.06
N PRO A 311 11.76 64.03 7.17
CA PRO A 311 11.98 64.67 8.46
C PRO A 311 10.63 64.81 9.15
N ILE A 312 10.50 64.11 10.28
CA ILE A 312 9.37 64.24 11.20
C ILE A 312 9.20 65.73 11.52
N PRO A 313 8.09 66.38 11.11
CA PRO A 313 7.83 67.74 11.56
C PRO A 313 7.70 67.70 13.08
N GLU A 314 8.52 68.55 13.72
CA GLU A 314 8.67 68.68 15.16
C GLU A 314 7.30 68.76 15.84
N ALA A 315 6.99 67.74 16.65
CA ALA A 315 5.70 67.64 17.32
C ALA A 315 5.55 68.77 18.34
N ALA A 316 4.44 69.52 18.22
CA ALA A 316 4.02 70.48 19.22
C ALA A 316 3.80 69.77 20.58
N PRO A 317 4.10 70.44 21.71
CA PRO A 317 4.10 69.83 23.03
C PRO A 317 2.70 69.33 23.43
N GLU A 318 2.62 68.06 23.83
CA GLU A 318 1.41 67.45 24.35
C GLU A 318 0.97 68.06 25.69
N PRO A 319 -0.35 68.28 25.89
CA PRO A 319 -0.91 68.59 27.19
C PRO A 319 -1.07 67.34 28.09
N ALA A 320 -0.96 67.62 29.38
CA ALA A 320 -0.90 66.72 30.54
C ALA A 320 -1.93 65.57 30.64
N PRO A 321 -1.58 64.49 31.37
CA PRO A 321 -2.35 63.25 31.40
C PRO A 321 -3.61 63.34 32.28
N LYS A 322 -4.72 62.77 31.78
CA LYS A 322 -5.92 62.48 32.59
C LYS A 322 -6.04 60.98 32.85
N LYS A 323 -5.95 60.58 34.13
CA LYS A 323 -6.45 59.34 34.74
C LYS A 323 -7.98 59.46 35.00
N PRO A 324 -8.70 58.41 35.45
CA PRO A 324 -8.90 57.05 34.93
C PRO A 324 -10.42 56.67 34.93
N LYS A 325 -10.79 55.46 34.48
CA LYS A 325 -12.01 54.67 34.84
C LYS A 325 -11.97 53.39 33.99
N GLY A 326 -12.08 52.14 34.45
CA GLY A 326 -12.75 51.57 35.62
C GLY A 326 -14.05 50.88 35.18
N SER A 327 -14.02 49.58 34.89
CA SER A 327 -15.16 48.61 34.85
C SER A 327 -14.59 47.21 34.51
N SER A 328 -14.60 46.15 35.34
CA SER A 328 -15.65 45.41 36.07
C SER A 328 -16.40 44.36 35.24
N GLY A 329 -16.33 43.10 35.71
CA GLY A 329 -17.25 41.97 35.48
C GLY A 329 -17.04 41.17 34.18
N SER A 330 -17.22 39.84 34.10
CA SER A 330 -17.86 38.89 35.00
C SER A 330 -17.40 37.45 34.67
N ASN A 331 -17.36 36.62 35.70
CA ASN A 331 -17.20 35.16 35.67
C ASN A 331 -18.41 34.46 35.01
N ASN A 332 -18.20 33.21 34.54
CA ASN A 332 -19.05 32.07 34.90
C ASN A 332 -18.37 30.71 34.64
N ASN A 333 -18.40 29.87 35.68
CA ASN A 333 -18.13 28.43 35.75
C ASN A 333 -19.32 27.62 35.21
N THR A 334 -19.09 26.35 34.82
CA THR A 334 -19.69 25.08 35.34
C THR A 334 -19.35 23.91 34.37
N THR A 335 -18.58 22.88 34.76
CA THR A 335 -18.94 21.53 35.34
C THR A 335 -19.83 20.68 34.41
N ASP A 336 -19.79 19.35 34.32
CA ASP A 336 -18.96 18.20 34.71
C ASP A 336 -19.60 16.97 34.01
N ASP A 337 -18.97 15.79 34.14
CA ASP A 337 -19.55 14.43 34.18
C ASP A 337 -19.25 13.39 33.09
N GLU A 338 -18.44 12.44 33.58
CA GLU A 338 -18.27 11.00 33.37
C GLU A 338 -19.35 10.18 32.64
N SER A 339 -18.92 9.12 31.94
CA SER A 339 -19.31 7.74 32.28
C SER A 339 -18.51 6.67 31.52
N VAL A 340 -18.45 5.52 32.17
CA VAL A 340 -17.57 4.37 31.96
C VAL A 340 -18.34 3.28 31.21
N ALA A 341 -17.67 2.51 30.34
CA ALA A 341 -18.11 1.15 30.02
C ALA A 341 -16.91 0.25 29.68
N ALA A 342 -16.80 -0.84 30.43
CA ALA A 342 -15.88 -1.94 30.22
C ALA A 342 -16.52 -3.00 29.32
N PHE A 343 -15.75 -3.60 28.41
CA PHE A 343 -16.09 -4.88 27.80
C PHE A 343 -14.85 -5.77 27.65
N GLY A 344 -15.09 -7.06 27.85
CA GLY A 344 -14.10 -8.09 28.18
C GLY A 344 -13.21 -8.53 27.02
N ALA A 345 -12.07 -9.07 27.40
CA ALA A 345 -11.08 -9.68 26.53
C ALA A 345 -11.49 -11.11 26.13
N ILE A 346 -11.30 -11.44 24.86
CA ILE A 346 -11.28 -12.80 24.31
C ILE A 346 -9.84 -13.04 23.82
N PRO A 347 -9.21 -14.20 24.05
CA PRO A 347 -7.81 -14.41 23.71
C PRO A 347 -7.65 -14.88 22.26
N ASP A 348 -7.33 -13.97 21.33
CA ASP A 348 -6.91 -14.32 19.97
C ASP A 348 -5.38 -14.49 19.91
N THR A 349 -4.93 -15.71 20.13
CA THR A 349 -3.52 -16.09 20.00
C THR A 349 -3.35 -16.79 18.65
N VAL A 350 -3.01 -16.04 17.59
CA VAL A 350 -2.38 -16.47 16.30
C VAL A 350 -2.20 -15.28 15.31
N MET A 351 -2.80 -14.10 15.55
CA MET A 351 -2.91 -13.03 14.52
C MET A 351 -1.73 -12.05 14.30
N VAL A 352 -0.59 -12.16 14.99
CA VAL A 352 0.38 -11.03 15.06
C VAL A 352 1.42 -10.99 13.91
N GLY A 353 1.69 -12.12 13.24
CA GLY A 353 2.77 -12.20 12.25
C GLY A 353 2.55 -11.39 10.96
N MET A 354 1.32 -11.35 10.44
CA MET A 354 1.05 -10.70 9.15
C MET A 354 0.97 -9.18 9.24
N SER A 355 0.45 -8.64 10.35
CA SER A 355 0.32 -7.19 10.54
C SER A 355 1.66 -6.46 10.58
N PHE A 356 2.75 -7.19 10.87
CA PHE A 356 4.08 -6.62 10.95
C PHE A 356 4.78 -6.53 9.57
N LEU A 357 4.73 -7.59 8.75
CA LEU A 357 5.23 -7.57 7.36
C LEU A 357 4.72 -6.36 6.57
N ALA A 358 3.44 -6.11 6.80
CA ALA A 358 2.64 -5.04 6.26
C ALA A 358 3.31 -3.66 6.54
N PHE A 359 3.58 -3.31 7.81
CA PHE A 359 4.12 -2.02 8.25
C PHE A 359 5.38 -1.53 7.51
N LEU A 360 6.17 -2.46 6.97
CA LEU A 360 7.50 -2.25 6.44
C LEU A 360 7.48 -1.70 5.01
N ALA A 361 6.45 -2.02 4.24
CA ALA A 361 6.29 -1.49 2.88
C ALA A 361 6.29 0.06 2.83
N SER A 362 6.12 0.74 3.97
CA SER A 362 6.04 2.21 4.10
C SER A 362 7.39 2.92 4.21
N ARG A 363 8.49 2.19 4.41
CA ARG A 363 9.81 2.76 4.72
C ARG A 363 10.80 2.75 3.56
N PHE A 364 10.31 2.56 2.34
CA PHE A 364 11.16 2.30 1.17
C PHE A 364 11.80 3.55 0.54
N TRP A 365 11.74 4.71 1.18
CA TRP A 365 12.29 5.98 0.66
C TRP A 365 12.94 6.84 1.74
#